data_AF-A0A1C6V895-F1
#
_entry.id   AF-A0A1C6V895-F1
#
_cell.length_a   1.000
_cell.length_b   1.000
_cell.length_c   1.000
_cell.angle_alpha   90.00
_cell.angle_beta   90.00
_cell.angle_gamma   90.00
#
_symmetry.space_group_name_H-M   'P 1'
#
loop_
_entity.id
_entity.type
_entity.pdbx_description
1 polymer ?
#
loop_
_entity_poly.entity_id
_entity_poly.type
_entity_poly.pdbx_seq_one_letter_code
_entity_poly.pdbx_strand_id
1 'polypeptide(L)'
;MGIRATTGPANPPDSPEPTTVPVEVNVDHLLSFALRSENGRTRALAEKIRTLAADLAQRCHTEYMARRQRLDAEIAALEQKLADARGRLHDLNHGAAAPVTPASPTTLARPAGAKSEVDAAAVRAWAAENGYQVQPMGRIPNGVVNAWREATIDATPAALPDDHAHRHQPGHRIREVGAGTGEIWPSSSAGGKRGRPSTYATA
;
A
#
# COMPACT_ATOMS: atom_id res chain seq x y z
N MET A 1 59.93 55.30 40.82
CA MET A 1 59.45 56.41 39.95
C MET A 1 60.12 56.21 38.59
N GLY A 2 59.52 55.78 37.49
CA GLY A 2 58.12 55.59 37.12
C GLY A 2 58.02 54.65 35.90
N ILE A 3 56.90 53.95 35.85
CA ILE A 3 56.44 53.03 34.80
C ILE A 3 56.11 53.80 33.51
N ARG A 4 56.56 53.31 32.36
CA ARG A 4 56.14 53.83 31.04
C ARG A 4 55.15 52.86 30.41
N ALA A 5 54.08 53.46 29.89
CA ALA A 5 52.84 52.83 29.44
C ALA A 5 53.00 51.97 28.19
N THR A 6 52.20 50.90 28.16
CA THR A 6 51.95 49.99 27.05
C THR A 6 50.91 50.60 26.10
N THR A 7 51.29 50.88 24.85
CA THR A 7 50.34 51.19 23.77
C THR A 7 50.25 49.97 22.87
N GLY A 8 49.16 49.20 23.00
CA GLY A 8 48.86 48.04 22.16
C GLY A 8 48.31 48.45 20.79
N PRO A 9 48.56 47.68 19.72
CA PRO A 9 48.02 47.95 18.40
C PRO A 9 46.50 47.72 18.38
N ALA A 10 45.77 48.73 17.91
CA ALA A 10 44.34 48.67 17.67
C ALA A 10 44.04 47.67 16.54
N ASN A 11 43.20 46.68 16.84
CA ASN A 11 42.64 45.73 15.89
C ASN A 11 41.58 46.47 15.04
N PRO A 12 41.64 46.46 13.69
CA PRO A 12 40.58 47.05 12.87
C PRO A 12 39.26 46.27 13.07
N PRO A 13 38.09 46.94 12.95
CA PRO A 13 36.80 46.31 13.13
C PRO A 13 36.59 45.17 12.13
N ASP A 14 36.05 44.07 12.64
CA ASP A 14 35.59 42.90 11.89
C ASP A 14 34.90 43.34 10.59
N SER A 15 35.52 43.01 9.46
CA SER A 15 34.81 42.97 8.18
C SER A 15 33.75 41.88 8.29
N PRO A 16 32.46 42.16 8.01
CA PRO A 16 31.46 41.11 8.02
C PRO A 16 31.87 40.06 7.00
N GLU A 17 32.11 38.83 7.46
CA GLU A 17 32.36 37.70 6.58
C GLU A 17 31.22 37.63 5.54
N PRO A 18 31.54 37.52 4.24
CA PRO A 18 30.51 37.40 3.22
C PRO A 18 29.72 36.14 3.51
N THR A 19 28.51 36.31 4.05
CA THR A 19 27.56 35.23 4.25
C THR A 19 27.15 34.74 2.87
N THR A 20 27.82 33.70 2.38
CA THR A 20 27.49 33.01 1.15
C THR A 20 26.22 32.22 1.37
N VAL A 21 25.08 32.87 1.18
CA VAL A 21 23.80 32.17 1.06
C VAL A 21 23.92 31.15 -0.09
N PRO A 22 23.67 29.85 0.15
CA PRO A 22 23.70 28.85 -0.89
C PRO A 22 22.57 29.17 -1.88
N VAL A 23 22.95 29.67 -3.05
CA VAL A 23 21.99 29.89 -4.14
C VAL A 23 21.65 28.52 -4.69
N GLU A 24 20.44 28.05 -4.45
CA GLU A 24 19.91 26.86 -5.12
C GLU A 24 19.78 27.17 -6.62
N VAL A 25 20.74 26.69 -7.40
CA VAL A 25 20.72 26.90 -8.84
C VAL A 25 19.86 25.83 -9.49
N ASN A 26 18.72 26.24 -10.04
CA ASN A 26 17.83 25.35 -10.79
C ASN A 26 18.50 24.87 -12.10
N VAL A 27 18.49 23.56 -12.35
CA VAL A 27 19.07 22.91 -13.53
C VAL A 27 18.49 23.46 -14.84
N ASP A 28 17.19 23.76 -14.88
CA ASP A 28 16.54 24.31 -16.07
C ASP A 28 17.06 25.72 -16.41
N HIS A 29 17.35 26.50 -15.37
CA HIS A 29 17.96 27.82 -15.52
C HIS A 29 19.40 27.71 -16.06
N LEU A 30 20.18 26.76 -15.54
CA LEU A 30 21.54 26.48 -16.03
C LEU A 30 21.55 26.03 -17.48
N LEU A 31 20.66 25.12 -17.88
CA LEU A 31 20.56 24.66 -19.26
C LEU A 31 20.13 25.80 -20.19
N SER A 32 19.17 26.61 -19.77
CA SER A 32 18.72 27.78 -20.54
C SER A 32 19.84 28.81 -20.75
N PHE A 33 20.65 29.06 -19.71
CA PHE A 33 21.83 29.91 -19.82
C PHE A 33 22.91 29.30 -20.72
N ALA A 34 23.20 28.01 -20.54
CA ALA A 34 24.20 27.28 -21.33
C ALA A 34 23.86 27.23 -22.82
N LEU A 35 22.58 27.11 -23.17
CA LEU A 35 22.09 27.14 -24.55
C LEU A 35 22.22 28.52 -25.22
N ARG A 36 22.19 29.60 -24.43
CA ARG A 36 22.42 30.98 -24.91
C ARG A 36 23.89 31.38 -24.89
N SER A 37 24.78 30.52 -24.40
CA SER A 37 26.21 30.80 -24.32
C SER A 37 26.83 30.92 -25.72
N GLU A 38 27.68 31.93 -25.92
CA GLU A 38 28.45 32.08 -27.15
C GLU A 38 29.49 30.96 -27.33
N ASN A 39 29.89 30.30 -26.23
CA ASN A 39 30.80 29.16 -26.26
C ASN A 39 30.12 27.93 -26.87
N GLY A 40 30.57 27.53 -28.06
CA GLY A 40 30.02 26.38 -28.79
C GLY A 40 30.08 25.05 -28.02
N ARG A 41 31.12 24.83 -27.21
CA ARG A 41 31.24 23.61 -26.39
C ARG A 41 30.18 23.54 -25.30
N THR A 42 29.89 24.68 -24.66
CA THR A 42 28.86 24.78 -23.61
C THR A 42 27.47 24.49 -24.19
N ARG A 43 27.14 25.05 -25.36
CA ARG A 43 25.88 24.74 -26.05
C ARG A 43 25.76 23.27 -26.42
N ALA A 44 26.81 22.68 -27.00
CA ALA A 44 26.82 21.26 -27.37
C ALA A 44 26.62 20.34 -26.16
N LEU A 45 27.20 20.68 -25.00
CA LEU A 45 26.97 19.93 -23.76
C LEU A 45 25.50 20.04 -23.30
N ALA A 46 24.93 21.25 -23.32
CA ALA A 46 23.55 21.47 -22.90
C ALA A 46 22.55 20.72 -23.79
N GLU A 47 22.76 20.73 -25.11
CA GLU A 47 21.96 19.93 -26.05
C GLU A 47 22.08 18.43 -25.76
N LYS A 48 23.30 17.93 -25.53
CA LYS A 48 23.51 16.53 -25.17
C LYS A 48 22.78 16.15 -23.88
N ILE A 49 22.82 17.01 -22.85
CA ILE A 49 22.10 16.78 -21.60
C ILE A 49 20.59 16.73 -21.85
N ARG A 50 20.05 17.62 -22.70
CA ARG A 50 18.63 17.59 -23.10
C ARG A 50 18.25 16.29 -23.80
N THR A 51 19.06 15.82 -24.76
CA THR A 51 18.81 14.54 -25.43
C THR A 51 18.79 13.39 -24.43
N LEU A 52 19.77 13.32 -23.52
CA LEU A 52 19.82 12.26 -22.51
C LEU A 52 18.66 12.32 -21.52
N ALA A 53 18.22 13.52 -21.14
CA ALA A 53 17.05 13.70 -20.28
C ALA A 53 15.75 13.24 -20.99
N ALA A 54 15.60 13.55 -22.28
CA ALA A 54 14.46 13.09 -23.08
C ALA A 54 14.45 11.56 -23.22
N ASP A 55 15.61 10.96 -23.50
CA ASP A 55 15.74 9.49 -23.58
C ASP A 55 15.40 8.81 -22.25
N LEU A 56 15.86 9.36 -21.13
CA LEU A 56 15.55 8.84 -19.79
C LEU A 56 14.04 8.95 -19.50
N ALA A 57 13.42 10.11 -19.80
CA ALA A 57 11.99 10.30 -19.62
C ALA A 57 11.17 9.28 -20.44
N GLN A 58 11.59 9.00 -21.68
CA GLN A 58 10.96 7.99 -22.53
C GLN A 58 11.07 6.58 -21.94
N ARG A 59 12.22 6.22 -21.37
CA ARG A 59 12.42 4.92 -20.70
C ARG A 59 11.54 4.79 -19.47
N CYS A 60 11.55 5.79 -18.60
CA CYS A 60 10.69 5.82 -17.41
C CYS A 60 9.20 5.72 -17.77
N HIS A 61 8.77 6.41 -18.82
CA HIS A 61 7.39 6.32 -19.32
C HIS A 61 7.04 4.90 -19.79
N THR A 62 7.93 4.27 -20.55
CA THR A 62 7.74 2.90 -21.06
C THR A 62 7.65 1.89 -19.91
N GLU A 63 8.53 2.00 -18.92
CA GLU A 63 8.51 1.16 -17.72
C GLU A 63 7.23 1.36 -16.89
N TYR A 64 6.81 2.62 -16.73
CA TYR A 64 5.55 2.94 -16.05
C TYR A 64 4.35 2.29 -16.76
N MET A 65 4.27 2.40 -18.09
CA MET A 65 3.19 1.79 -18.87
C MET A 65 3.22 0.26 -18.79
N ALA A 66 4.40 -0.35 -18.82
CA ALA A 66 4.55 -1.80 -18.64
C ALA A 66 4.12 -2.25 -17.24
N ARG A 67 4.47 -1.50 -16.19
CA ARG A 67 4.04 -1.79 -14.81
C ARG A 67 2.52 -1.66 -14.67
N ARG A 68 1.93 -0.62 -15.27
CA ARG A 68 0.48 -0.43 -15.28
C ARG A 68 -0.25 -1.58 -15.98
N GLN A 69 0.22 -1.99 -17.16
CA GLN A 69 -0.35 -3.13 -17.88
C GLN A 69 -0.30 -4.44 -17.08
N ARG A 70 0.79 -4.69 -16.32
CA ARG A 70 0.88 -5.86 -15.44
C ARG A 70 -0.17 -5.82 -14.33
N LEU A 71 -0.36 -4.66 -13.70
CA LEU A 71 -1.38 -4.48 -12.66
C LEU A 71 -2.79 -4.63 -13.23
N ASP A 72 -3.07 -4.07 -14.41
CA ASP A 72 -4.37 -4.20 -15.08
C ASP A 72 -4.67 -5.69 -15.42
N ALA A 73 -3.65 -6.44 -15.88
CA ALA A 73 -3.78 -7.87 -16.14
C ALA A 73 -4.00 -8.69 -14.85
N GLU A 74 -3.34 -8.31 -13.75
CA GLU A 74 -3.55 -8.94 -12.45
C GLU A 74 -4.97 -8.69 -11.91
N ILE A 75 -5.48 -7.46 -12.03
CA ILE A 75 -6.86 -7.13 -11.68
C ILE A 75 -7.84 -7.99 -12.49
N ALA A 76 -7.67 -8.08 -13.81
CA ALA A 76 -8.53 -8.90 -14.66
C ALA A 76 -8.49 -10.39 -14.26
N ALA A 77 -7.31 -10.92 -13.92
CA ALA A 77 -7.17 -12.30 -13.47
C ALA A 77 -7.87 -12.55 -12.12
N LEU A 78 -7.80 -11.59 -11.19
CA LEU A 78 -8.50 -11.66 -9.90
C LEU A 78 -10.03 -11.56 -10.08
N GLU A 79 -10.50 -10.69 -10.96
CA GLU A 79 -11.92 -10.57 -11.30
C GLU A 79 -12.46 -11.88 -11.90
N GLN A 80 -11.70 -12.53 -12.78
CA GLN A 80 -12.07 -13.85 -13.31
C GLN A 80 -12.19 -14.90 -12.20
N LYS A 81 -11.20 -14.99 -11.30
CA LYS A 81 -11.24 -15.92 -10.15
C LYS A 81 -12.46 -15.67 -9.26
N LEU A 82 -12.82 -14.40 -9.08
CA LEU A 82 -13.99 -14.00 -8.30
C LEU A 82 -15.28 -14.44 -9.02
N ALA A 83 -15.39 -14.24 -10.32
CA ALA A 83 -16.51 -14.71 -11.13
C ALA A 83 -16.65 -16.25 -11.05
N ASP A 84 -15.55 -16.99 -11.17
CA ASP A 84 -15.54 -18.45 -11.07
C ASP A 84 -15.96 -18.94 -9.66
N ALA A 85 -15.49 -18.25 -8.61
CA ALA A 85 -15.89 -18.55 -7.23
C ALA A 85 -17.39 -18.30 -7.01
N ARG A 86 -17.92 -17.19 -7.56
CA ARG A 86 -19.36 -16.89 -7.51
C ARG A 86 -20.19 -17.93 -8.29
N GLY A 87 -19.72 -18.37 -9.45
CA GLY A 87 -20.34 -19.45 -10.22
C GLY A 87 -20.43 -20.74 -9.42
N ARG A 88 -19.33 -21.17 -8.78
CA ARG A 88 -19.30 -22.34 -7.91
C ARG A 88 -20.28 -22.24 -6.73
N LEU A 89 -20.38 -21.07 -6.09
CA LEU A 89 -21.33 -20.84 -5.00
C LEU A 89 -22.78 -20.95 -5.50
N HIS A 90 -23.08 -20.38 -6.66
CA HIS A 90 -24.38 -20.49 -7.30
C HIS A 90 -24.73 -21.96 -7.59
N ASP A 91 -23.82 -22.72 -8.20
CA ASP A 91 -24.04 -24.13 -8.52
C ASP A 91 -24.29 -24.99 -7.28
N LEU A 92 -23.58 -24.74 -6.18
CA LEU A 92 -23.82 -25.44 -4.90
C LEU A 92 -25.21 -25.11 -4.32
N ASN A 93 -25.64 -23.84 -4.39
CA ASN A 93 -26.95 -23.42 -3.90
C ASN A 93 -28.09 -24.00 -4.76
N HIS A 94 -27.92 -24.05 -6.08
CA HIS A 94 -28.93 -24.61 -6.98
C HIS A 94 -28.93 -26.13 -7.02
N GLY A 95 -27.76 -26.78 -6.87
CA GLY A 95 -27.64 -28.24 -6.75
C GLY A 95 -28.19 -28.80 -5.43
N ALA A 96 -28.15 -28.01 -4.35
CA ALA A 96 -28.79 -28.36 -3.07
C ALA A 96 -30.34 -28.28 -3.12
N ALA A 97 -30.91 -27.69 -4.17
CA ALA A 97 -32.35 -27.48 -4.33
C ALA A 97 -33.00 -28.44 -5.35
N ALA A 98 -32.38 -29.58 -5.66
CA ALA A 98 -33.04 -30.63 -6.44
C ALA A 98 -34.20 -31.28 -5.64
N PRO A 99 -35.35 -31.56 -6.27
CA PRO A 99 -36.60 -31.82 -5.58
C PRO A 99 -36.67 -33.21 -4.95
N VAL A 100 -36.81 -33.24 -3.62
CA VAL A 100 -37.39 -34.37 -2.90
C VAL A 100 -38.83 -34.56 -3.41
N THR A 101 -39.10 -35.70 -4.04
CA THR A 101 -40.48 -36.19 -4.21
C THR A 101 -40.72 -37.30 -3.18
N PRO A 102 -41.91 -37.39 -2.55
CA PRO A 102 -42.09 -38.03 -1.25
C PRO A 102 -42.72 -39.43 -1.35
N ALA A 103 -42.26 -40.35 -0.51
CA ALA A 103 -43.05 -41.48 -0.02
C ALA A 103 -42.57 -41.87 1.39
N SER A 104 -43.38 -41.53 2.39
CA SER A 104 -43.37 -42.11 3.74
C SER A 104 -44.32 -43.33 3.77
N PRO A 105 -44.25 -44.29 4.73
CA PRO A 105 -44.05 -44.00 6.14
C PRO A 105 -43.30 -45.07 7.00
N THR A 106 -43.08 -44.66 8.26
CA THR A 106 -42.89 -45.52 9.45
C THR A 106 -41.50 -46.08 9.68
N THR A 107 -40.74 -45.47 10.59
CA THR A 107 -40.48 -46.01 11.94
C THR A 107 -39.68 -45.00 12.76
N LEU A 108 -40.19 -44.73 13.97
CA LEU A 108 -39.56 -44.17 15.16
C LEU A 108 -38.02 -44.02 15.12
N ALA A 109 -37.55 -42.78 15.06
CA ALA A 109 -36.44 -42.30 15.89
C ALA A 109 -36.44 -40.77 15.84
N ARG A 110 -36.68 -40.14 16.99
CA ARG A 110 -36.40 -38.73 17.22
C ARG A 110 -34.89 -38.61 17.46
N PRO A 111 -34.06 -38.08 16.56
CA PRO A 111 -32.70 -37.70 16.93
C PRO A 111 -32.80 -36.44 17.79
N ALA A 112 -32.67 -36.63 19.10
CA ALA A 112 -32.34 -35.55 20.00
C ALA A 112 -30.95 -35.01 19.61
N GLY A 113 -30.87 -33.71 19.33
CA GLY A 113 -29.61 -32.98 19.34
C GLY A 113 -28.91 -32.82 18.00
N ALA A 114 -29.49 -32.07 17.07
CA ALA A 114 -28.69 -31.26 16.15
C ALA A 114 -27.96 -30.19 16.99
N LYS A 115 -26.81 -30.56 17.54
CA LYS A 115 -25.88 -29.62 18.16
C LYS A 115 -25.48 -28.63 17.08
N SER A 116 -25.74 -27.35 17.31
CA SER A 116 -25.24 -26.28 16.45
C SER A 116 -23.74 -26.49 16.23
N GLU A 117 -23.32 -26.55 14.98
CA GLU A 117 -21.96 -26.76 14.46
C GLU A 117 -20.92 -25.74 14.94
N VAL A 118 -21.36 -24.74 15.71
CA VAL A 118 -20.51 -23.72 16.32
C VAL A 118 -20.09 -24.21 17.70
N ASP A 119 -18.78 -24.33 17.93
CA ASP A 119 -18.24 -24.61 19.26
C ASP A 119 -18.57 -23.45 20.21
N ALA A 120 -19.62 -23.65 21.01
CA ALA A 120 -20.11 -22.67 21.97
C ALA A 120 -19.06 -22.35 23.05
N ALA A 121 -18.07 -23.21 23.30
CA ALA A 121 -16.98 -22.90 24.21
C ALA A 121 -16.03 -21.89 23.56
N ALA A 122 -15.64 -22.11 22.30
CA ALA A 122 -14.78 -21.20 21.53
C ALA A 122 -15.40 -19.80 21.38
N VAL A 123 -16.70 -19.72 21.06
CA VAL A 123 -17.39 -18.42 20.95
C VAL A 123 -17.42 -17.68 22.29
N ARG A 124 -17.64 -18.39 23.41
CA ARG A 124 -17.66 -17.75 24.73
C ARG A 124 -16.28 -17.25 25.16
N ALA A 125 -15.22 -18.01 24.88
CA ALA A 125 -13.85 -17.58 25.14
C ALA A 125 -13.51 -16.30 24.37
N TRP A 126 -13.77 -16.31 23.06
CA TRP A 126 -13.59 -15.12 22.21
C TRP A 126 -14.45 -13.93 22.67
N ALA A 127 -15.69 -14.19 23.04
CA ALA A 127 -16.60 -13.15 23.53
C ALA A 127 -16.07 -12.48 24.81
N ALA A 128 -15.55 -13.26 25.75
CA ALA A 128 -14.95 -12.74 26.99
C ALA A 128 -13.70 -11.89 26.70
N GLU A 129 -12.85 -12.32 25.77
CA GLU A 129 -11.65 -11.57 25.34
C GLU A 129 -12.00 -10.24 24.65
N ASN A 130 -13.13 -10.19 23.94
CA ASN A 130 -13.59 -9.01 23.21
C ASN A 130 -14.58 -8.14 24.02
N GLY A 131 -14.75 -8.40 25.32
CA GLY A 131 -15.58 -7.60 26.22
C GLY A 131 -17.09 -7.81 26.08
N TYR A 132 -17.54 -8.86 25.39
CA TYR A 132 -18.96 -9.23 25.31
C TYR A 132 -19.40 -9.96 26.58
N GLN A 133 -20.45 -9.46 27.23
CA GLN A 133 -21.04 -10.12 28.40
C GLN A 133 -21.93 -11.29 27.95
N VAL A 134 -21.43 -12.51 28.06
CA VAL A 134 -22.18 -13.74 27.75
C VAL A 134 -22.35 -14.57 29.02
N GLN A 135 -23.54 -15.15 29.20
CA GLN A 135 -23.81 -16.05 30.32
C GLN A 135 -22.91 -17.30 30.23
N PRO A 136 -22.39 -17.80 31.38
CA PRO A 136 -21.51 -18.97 31.39
C PRO A 136 -22.22 -20.24 30.93
N MET A 137 -23.54 -20.30 31.07
CA MET A 137 -24.38 -21.40 30.58
C MET A 137 -25.58 -20.89 29.80
N GLY A 138 -26.05 -21.69 28.84
CA GLY A 138 -27.21 -21.39 28.01
C GLY A 138 -26.87 -20.94 26.59
N ARG A 139 -27.89 -20.46 25.88
CA ARG A 139 -27.81 -20.04 24.48
C ARG A 139 -27.03 -18.74 24.34
N ILE A 140 -26.05 -18.73 23.44
CA ILE A 140 -25.28 -17.53 23.08
C ILE A 140 -26.14 -16.62 22.19
N PRO A 141 -26.19 -15.30 22.44
CA PRO A 141 -26.88 -14.38 21.55
C PRO A 141 -26.37 -14.47 20.11
N ASN A 142 -27.27 -14.49 19.13
CA ASN A 142 -26.91 -14.62 17.72
C ASN A 142 -25.96 -13.50 17.23
N GLY A 143 -26.06 -12.30 17.81
CA GLY A 143 -25.15 -11.19 17.50
C GLY A 143 -23.69 -11.51 17.82
N VAL A 144 -23.43 -12.18 18.95
CA VAL A 144 -22.06 -12.57 19.35
C VAL A 144 -21.53 -13.70 18.47
N VAL A 145 -22.40 -14.65 18.10
CA VAL A 145 -22.03 -15.74 17.18
C VAL A 145 -21.69 -15.20 15.78
N ASN A 146 -22.44 -14.22 15.29
CA ASN A 146 -22.15 -13.59 13.99
C ASN A 146 -20.84 -12.79 14.04
N ALA A 147 -20.62 -11.99 15.09
CA ALA A 147 -19.37 -11.26 15.26
C ALA A 147 -18.15 -12.18 15.35
N TRP A 148 -18.27 -13.32 16.05
CA TRP A 148 -17.24 -14.35 16.08
C TRP A 148 -16.98 -14.97 14.71
N ARG A 149 -18.04 -15.26 13.93
CA ARG A 149 -17.90 -15.79 12.57
C ARG A 149 -17.20 -14.79 11.64
N GLU A 150 -17.59 -13.52 11.69
CA GLU A 150 -16.95 -12.45 10.91
C GLU A 150 -15.46 -12.34 11.26
N ALA A 151 -15.13 -12.27 12.56
CA ALA A 151 -13.74 -12.22 13.03
C ALA A 151 -12.93 -13.47 12.66
N THR A 152 -13.54 -14.65 12.64
CA THR A 152 -12.86 -15.91 12.33
C THR A 152 -12.72 -16.14 10.82
N ILE A 153 -13.64 -15.62 10.00
CA ILE A 153 -13.56 -15.67 8.54
C ILE A 153 -12.47 -14.71 8.04
N ASP A 154 -12.39 -13.50 8.59
CA ASP A 154 -11.29 -12.56 8.29
C ASP A 154 -9.94 -13.07 8.82
N ALA A 155 -9.95 -13.85 9.91
CA ALA A 155 -8.78 -14.53 10.42
C ALA A 155 -8.43 -15.84 9.70
N THR A 156 -9.09 -16.18 8.57
CA THR A 156 -8.63 -17.29 7.72
C THR A 156 -7.16 -17.06 7.39
N PRO A 157 -6.24 -17.86 7.97
CA PRO A 157 -4.84 -17.67 7.70
C PRO A 157 -4.63 -18.02 6.23
N ALA A 158 -3.98 -17.11 5.50
CA ALA A 158 -3.21 -17.48 4.34
C ALA A 158 -2.44 -18.77 4.70
N ALA A 159 -2.84 -19.88 4.08
CA ALA A 159 -2.22 -21.17 4.30
C ALA A 159 -0.70 -21.04 4.07
N LEU A 160 0.03 -21.61 5.02
CA LEU A 160 1.46 -21.74 5.19
C LEU A 160 2.32 -21.67 3.91
N PRO A 161 3.48 -20.98 3.95
CA PRO A 161 4.70 -21.56 3.41
C PRO A 161 5.23 -22.60 4.42
N ASP A 162 5.15 -23.88 4.06
CA ASP A 162 5.85 -24.96 4.74
C ASP A 162 7.37 -24.78 4.57
N ASP A 163 8.00 -24.63 5.73
CA ASP A 163 9.16 -25.34 6.24
C ASP A 163 10.50 -25.38 5.46
N HIS A 164 11.51 -25.06 6.25
CA HIS A 164 12.93 -25.11 5.95
C HIS A 164 13.42 -26.55 5.87
N ALA A 165 13.90 -26.99 4.70
CA ALA A 165 14.92 -28.04 4.64
C ALA A 165 15.84 -27.92 3.41
N HIS A 166 17.04 -27.42 3.67
CA HIS A 166 18.31 -27.78 3.03
C HIS A 166 18.44 -27.68 1.50
N ARG A 167 19.01 -26.55 1.04
CA ARG A 167 20.17 -26.65 0.13
C ARG A 167 21.16 -25.52 0.37
N HIS A 168 22.37 -25.92 0.76
CA HIS A 168 23.59 -25.13 0.77
C HIS A 168 23.73 -24.27 -0.50
N GLN A 169 23.99 -22.97 -0.32
CA GLN A 169 24.88 -22.24 -1.22
C GLN A 169 25.94 -21.51 -0.38
N PRO A 170 27.21 -21.94 -0.42
CA PRO A 170 28.30 -21.12 0.07
C PRO A 170 28.76 -20.18 -1.05
N GLY A 171 28.83 -18.90 -0.71
CA GLY A 171 29.79 -17.96 -1.25
C GLY A 171 29.40 -17.27 -2.56
N HIS A 172 28.92 -16.03 -2.47
CA HIS A 172 29.55 -14.93 -3.19
C HIS A 172 29.43 -13.63 -2.41
N ARG A 173 30.63 -13.13 -2.10
CA ARG A 173 31.05 -11.83 -1.57
C ARG A 173 30.66 -10.71 -2.55
N ILE A 174 30.13 -9.58 -2.04
CA ILE A 174 30.26 -8.15 -2.49
C ILE A 174 29.20 -7.38 -1.64
N ARG A 175 29.55 -6.69 -0.55
CA ARG A 175 30.02 -5.29 -0.42
C ARG A 175 29.02 -4.24 -0.93
N GLU A 176 28.32 -3.55 -0.01
CA GLU A 176 27.81 -2.15 -0.05
C GLU A 176 27.13 -1.90 1.32
N VAL A 177 27.47 -0.95 2.21
CA VAL A 177 27.69 0.51 2.18
C VAL A 177 26.38 1.32 2.02
N GLY A 178 26.03 2.10 3.06
CA GLY A 178 25.08 3.24 3.05
C GLY A 178 23.63 2.85 3.39
N ALA A 179 23.00 3.21 4.51
CA ALA A 179 22.77 4.51 5.16
C ALA A 179 21.88 5.49 4.36
N GLY A 180 20.69 5.79 4.91
CA GLY A 180 19.78 6.88 4.51
C GLY A 180 18.76 6.46 3.43
N THR A 181 17.50 6.87 3.43
CA THR A 181 16.81 7.98 4.09
C THR A 181 15.31 7.70 3.99
N GLY A 182 14.52 8.07 5.01
CA GLY A 182 13.07 7.90 5.02
C GLY A 182 12.39 8.77 3.96
N GLU A 183 11.48 8.16 3.19
CA GLU A 183 10.55 8.88 2.33
C GLU A 183 9.20 9.05 3.03
N ILE A 184 8.90 10.32 3.31
CA ILE A 184 7.61 10.84 3.74
C ILE A 184 6.71 10.90 2.51
N TRP A 185 5.60 10.17 2.49
CA TRP A 185 4.58 10.26 1.45
C TRP A 185 3.67 11.47 1.71
N PRO A 186 3.51 12.42 0.76
CA PRO A 186 2.48 13.44 0.87
C PRO A 186 1.10 12.87 0.49
N SER A 187 0.18 12.97 1.44
CA SER A 187 -1.24 12.70 1.27
C SER A 187 -1.87 13.72 0.31
N SER A 188 -2.22 13.30 -0.91
CA SER A 188 -2.92 14.15 -1.88
C SER A 188 -4.43 13.97 -1.72
N SER A 189 -5.00 14.84 -0.89
CA SER A 189 -6.44 15.13 -0.82
C SER A 189 -6.78 16.13 -1.92
N ALA A 190 -7.52 15.69 -2.93
CA ALA A 190 -8.19 16.58 -3.87
C ALA A 190 -9.54 16.00 -4.27
N GLY A 191 -10.58 16.48 -3.58
CA GLY A 191 -11.98 16.23 -3.91
C GLY A 191 -12.36 16.88 -5.25
N GLY A 192 -12.79 16.06 -6.19
CA GLY A 192 -13.45 16.51 -7.42
C GLY A 192 -14.96 16.36 -7.32
N LYS A 193 -15.66 17.42 -6.90
CA LYS A 193 -17.12 17.55 -7.07
C LYS A 193 -17.44 17.50 -8.58
N ARG A 194 -18.07 16.42 -9.05
CA ARG A 194 -18.74 16.42 -10.36
C ARG A 194 -20.13 17.01 -10.21
N GLY A 195 -20.26 18.27 -10.62
CA GLY A 195 -21.55 18.93 -10.83
C GLY A 195 -22.34 18.24 -11.94
N ARG A 196 -23.64 18.05 -11.70
CA ARG A 196 -24.62 17.61 -12.71
C ARG A 196 -24.99 18.80 -13.59
N PRO A 197 -24.97 18.70 -14.92
CA PRO A 197 -25.66 19.67 -15.77
C PRO A 197 -27.18 19.38 -15.72
N SER A 198 -27.92 20.39 -15.25
CA SER A 198 -29.37 20.51 -15.39
C SER A 198 -29.66 21.03 -16.80
N THR A 199 -30.31 20.22 -17.63
CA THR A 199 -30.88 20.68 -18.89
C THR A 199 -32.33 21.08 -18.65
N TYR A 200 -32.58 22.39 -18.72
CA TYR A 200 -33.91 22.96 -18.75
C TYR A 200 -34.62 22.60 -20.05
N ALA A 201 -35.88 22.21 -19.88
CA ALA A 201 -36.89 22.12 -20.93
C ALA A 201 -37.12 23.50 -21.56
N THR A 202 -37.34 23.53 -22.87
CA THR A 202 -38.02 24.63 -23.55
C THR A 202 -39.18 24.04 -24.33
N ALA A 203 -40.27 24.81 -24.32
CA ALA A 203 -41.65 24.48 -24.68
C ALA A 203 -41.87 23.98 -26.11
#